data_AF-A0A920NHG0-F1
#
_entry.id   AF-A0A920NHG0-F1
#
_cell.length_a   1.000
_cell.length_b   1.000
_cell.length_c   1.000
_cell.angle_alpha   90.00
_cell.angle_beta   90.00
_cell.angle_gamma   90.00
#
_symmetry.space_group_name_H-M   'P 1'
#
loop_
_entity.id
_entity.type
_entity.pdbx_description
1 polymer ?
#
loop_
_entity_poly.entity_id
_entity_poly.type
_entity_poly.pdbx_seq_one_letter_code
_entity_poly.pdbx_strand_id
1 'polypeptide(L)'
;MGKRISKHLIRSEAPVNSFLDINPRKIGQTLRGRPIYSASHLPTLWQQSNRPIVLVSVGSHGARSLIRDKMQNWGFNETEDYWCVA
;
A
#
# COMPACT_ATOMS: atom_id res chain seq x y z
N MET A 1 6.13 2.19 9.75
CA MET A 1 7.31 1.89 8.90
C MET A 1 7.10 2.39 7.47
N GLY A 2 5.89 2.32 6.90
CA GLY A 2 5.59 2.83 5.54
C GLY A 2 6.08 4.25 5.19
N LYS A 3 5.98 5.23 6.10
CA LYS A 3 6.54 6.59 5.89
C LYS A 3 8.06 6.63 5.69
N ARG A 4 8.80 5.71 6.35
CA ARG A 4 10.26 5.59 6.24
C ARG A 4 10.63 4.90 4.93
N ILE A 5 9.97 3.78 4.61
CA ILE A 5 10.20 3.03 3.36
C ILE A 5 9.95 3.94 2.14
N SER A 6 8.82 4.66 2.12
CA SER A 6 8.51 5.56 1.01
C SER A 6 9.51 6.71 0.86
N LYS A 7 10.15 7.16 1.94
CA LYS A 7 11.24 8.14 1.88
C LYS A 7 12.41 7.61 1.04
N HIS A 8 12.81 6.37 1.29
CA HIS A 8 13.95 5.75 0.61
C HIS A 8 13.62 5.45 -0.86
N LEU A 9 12.42 4.91 -1.15
CA LEU A 9 11.97 4.68 -2.52
C LEU A 9 12.00 5.95 -3.36
N ILE A 10 11.38 7.03 -2.85
CA ILE A 10 11.32 8.30 -3.58
C ILE A 10 12.72 8.91 -3.75
N ARG A 11 13.59 8.80 -2.74
CA ARG A 11 14.96 9.30 -2.83
C ARG A 11 15.82 8.50 -3.82
N SER A 12 15.50 7.22 -4.03
CA SER A 12 16.13 6.37 -5.04
C SER A 12 15.41 6.43 -6.39
N GLU A 13 14.54 7.42 -6.60
CA GLU A 13 13.77 7.63 -7.85
C GLU A 13 12.85 6.46 -8.24
N ALA A 14 12.55 5.56 -7.30
CA ALA A 14 11.58 4.50 -7.52
C ALA A 14 10.15 5.10 -7.59
N PRO A 15 9.32 4.66 -8.54
CA PRO A 15 7.98 5.18 -8.70
C PRO A 15 7.09 4.81 -7.50
N VAL A 16 6.57 5.84 -6.83
CA VAL A 16 5.54 5.70 -5.79
C VAL A 16 4.33 6.50 -6.22
N ASN A 17 3.29 5.80 -6.70
CA ASN A 17 2.11 6.42 -7.29
C ASN A 17 1.18 7.00 -6.23
N SER A 18 0.91 6.24 -5.16
CA SER A 18 -0.08 6.58 -4.15
C SER A 18 0.15 5.83 -2.83
N PHE A 19 -0.55 6.26 -1.79
CA PHE A 19 -0.58 5.61 -0.49
C PHE A 19 -1.98 5.09 -0.17
N LEU A 20 -2.05 4.04 0.65
CA LEU A 20 -3.29 3.45 1.15
C LEU A 20 -3.30 3.50 2.67
N ASP A 21 -4.41 3.94 3.26
CA ASP A 21 -4.60 3.94 4.72
C ASP A 21 -6.06 3.60 5.08
N ILE A 22 -6.27 3.15 6.31
CA ILE A 22 -7.62 2.86 6.85
C ILE A 22 -8.12 4.00 7.74
N ASN A 23 -7.24 4.91 8.16
CA ASN A 23 -7.60 6.01 9.04
C ASN A 23 -8.35 7.09 8.22
N PRO A 24 -9.64 7.35 8.49
CA PRO A 24 -10.44 8.31 7.74
C PRO A 24 -9.87 9.74 7.80
N ARG A 25 -9.12 10.08 8.86
CA ARG A 25 -8.48 11.39 8.97
C ARG A 25 -7.38 11.60 7.92
N LYS A 26 -6.75 10.53 7.41
CA LYS A 26 -5.66 10.62 6.43
C LYS A 26 -6.13 10.50 4.99
N ILE A 27 -7.24 9.78 4.76
CA ILE A 27 -7.79 9.56 3.42
C ILE A 27 -8.14 10.92 2.79
N GLY A 28 -7.79 11.10 1.52
CA GLY A 28 -7.97 12.36 0.79
C GLY A 28 -6.85 13.39 1.00
N GLN A 29 -5.95 13.18 1.97
CA GLN A 29 -4.75 14.00 2.10
C GLN A 29 -3.64 13.53 1.14
N THR A 30 -2.48 14.19 1.23
CA THR A 30 -1.27 13.78 0.52
C THR A 30 -0.15 13.43 1.48
N LEU A 31 0.74 12.53 1.04
CA LEU A 31 2.01 12.25 1.67
C LEU A 31 3.10 12.37 0.62
N ARG A 32 4.08 13.25 0.85
CA ARG A 32 5.19 13.51 -0.10
C ARG A 32 4.69 13.85 -1.51
N GLY A 33 3.61 14.64 -1.59
CA GLY A 33 2.99 15.03 -2.86
C GLY A 33 2.18 13.94 -3.58
N ARG A 34 1.99 12.76 -2.98
CA ARG A 34 1.18 11.67 -3.54
C ARG A 34 -0.13 11.52 -2.76
N PRO A 35 -1.25 11.16 -3.42
CA PRO A 35 -2.54 11.00 -2.76
C PRO A 35 -2.56 9.82 -1.78
N ILE A 36 -3.36 9.96 -0.73
CA ILE A 36 -3.70 8.88 0.21
C ILE A 36 -5.14 8.44 -0.06
N TYR A 37 -5.31 7.22 -0.56
CA TYR A 37 -6.61 6.60 -0.78
C TYR A 37 -6.99 5.68 0.39
N SER A 38 -8.28 5.34 0.46
CA SER A 38 -8.74 4.22 1.30
C SER A 38 -8.07 2.93 0.85
N ALA A 39 -7.71 2.05 1.79
CA ALA A 39 -7.23 0.71 1.49
C ALA A 39 -8.20 -0.08 0.58
N SER A 40 -9.51 0.15 0.69
CA SER A 40 -10.52 -0.49 -0.17
C SER A 40 -10.45 -0.07 -1.65
N HIS A 41 -9.73 1.01 -1.97
CA HIS A 41 -9.55 1.50 -3.34
C HIS A 41 -8.46 0.70 -4.10
N LEU A 42 -7.71 -0.17 -3.42
CA LEU A 42 -6.60 -0.91 -4.02
C LEU A 42 -6.97 -1.63 -5.34
N PRO A 43 -8.08 -2.41 -5.44
CA PRO A 43 -8.41 -3.10 -6.69
C PRO A 43 -8.57 -2.17 -7.89
N THR A 44 -9.14 -0.98 -7.68
CA THR A 44 -9.31 0.02 -8.74
C THR A 44 -7.97 0.61 -9.17
N LEU A 45 -7.09 0.97 -8.23
CA LEU A 45 -5.75 1.48 -8.55
C LEU A 45 -4.90 0.44 -9.27
N TRP A 46 -5.05 -0.83 -8.89
CA TRP A 46 -4.35 -1.95 -9.51
C TRP A 46 -4.66 -2.05 -11.01
N GLN A 47 -5.94 -1.98 -11.38
CA GLN A 47 -6.38 -2.02 -12.78
C GLN A 47 -5.88 -0.84 -13.62
N GLN A 48 -5.63 0.31 -12.98
CA GLN A 48 -5.16 1.53 -13.64
C GLN A 48 -3.63 1.58 -13.77
N SER A 49 -2.91 0.62 -13.17
CA SER A 49 -1.45 0.63 -13.09
C SER A 49 -0.85 -0.45 -13.99
N ASN A 50 0.27 -0.14 -14.66
CA ASN A 50 1.00 -1.14 -15.43
C ASN A 50 2.01 -1.86 -14.52
N ARG A 51 1.76 -3.15 -14.23
CA ARG A 51 2.60 -4.02 -13.38
C ARG A 51 2.95 -3.40 -12.01
N PRO A 52 1.96 -3.01 -11.20
CA PRO A 52 2.21 -2.47 -9.85
C PRO A 52 2.71 -3.54 -8.87
N ILE A 53 3.29 -3.09 -7.77
CA ILE A 53 3.54 -3.89 -6.56
C ILE A 53 3.02 -3.13 -5.34
N VAL A 54 2.37 -3.82 -4.40
CA VAL A 54 1.88 -3.20 -3.15
C VAL A 54 2.83 -3.49 -2.00
N LEU A 55 3.31 -2.46 -1.32
CA LEU A 55 4.11 -2.62 -0.10
C LEU A 55 3.24 -2.50 1.14
N VAL A 56 3.02 -3.62 1.81
CA VAL A 56 2.22 -3.69 3.04
C VAL A 56 3.14 -3.47 4.23
N SER A 57 3.02 -2.30 4.87
CA SER A 57 3.82 -1.93 6.05
C SER A 57 2.92 -1.62 7.25
N VAL A 58 2.56 -2.67 7.99
CA VAL A 58 1.75 -2.58 9.21
C VAL A 58 2.55 -2.99 10.45
N GLY A 59 2.34 -2.26 11.56
CA GLY A 59 3.10 -2.44 12.80
C GLY A 59 2.34 -3.11 13.94
N SER A 60 1.02 -3.35 13.80
CA SER A 60 0.21 -3.98 14.84
C SER A 60 0.28 -5.51 14.75
N HIS A 61 0.34 -6.16 15.91
CA HIS A 61 0.16 -7.61 16.02
C HIS A 61 -1.21 -8.01 15.44
N GLY A 62 -1.26 -9.08 14.65
CA GLY A 62 -2.48 -9.60 14.03
C GLY A 62 -2.92 -8.89 12.74
N ALA A 63 -2.46 -7.66 12.47
CA ALA A 63 -2.88 -6.94 11.25
C ALA A 63 -2.39 -7.60 9.96
N ARG A 64 -1.26 -8.31 9.98
CA ARG A 64 -0.75 -9.03 8.81
C ARG A 64 -1.71 -10.12 8.34
N SER A 65 -2.25 -10.93 9.25
CA SER A 65 -3.21 -11.99 8.89
C SER A 65 -4.48 -11.39 8.27
N LEU A 66 -5.04 -10.35 8.91
CA LEU A 66 -6.21 -9.65 8.36
C LEU A 66 -5.97 -9.07 6.97
N ILE A 67 -4.78 -8.54 6.71
CA ILE A 67 -4.42 -8.02 5.39
C ILE A 67 -4.26 -9.16 4.39
N ARG A 68 -3.61 -10.26 4.76
CA ARG A 68 -3.47 -11.44 3.89
C ARG A 68 -4.83 -11.97 3.47
N ASP A 69 -5.75 -12.17 4.41
CA ASP A 69 -7.10 -12.61 4.13
C ASP A 69 -7.82 -11.63 3.20
N LYS A 70 -7.65 -10.33 3.43
CA LYS A 70 -8.27 -9.30 2.59
C LYS A 70 -7.69 -9.28 1.17
N MET A 71 -6.37 -9.38 1.05
CA MET A 71 -5.65 -9.45 -0.23
C MET A 71 -6.06 -10.69 -1.01
N GLN A 72 -6.10 -11.86 -0.37
CA GLN A 72 -6.54 -13.11 -0.98
C GLN A 72 -8.00 -13.04 -1.47
N ASN A 73 -8.89 -12.42 -0.70
CA ASN A 73 -10.27 -12.18 -1.12
C ASN A 73 -10.40 -11.26 -2.34
N TRP A 74 -9.38 -10.44 -2.60
CA TRP A 74 -9.28 -9.63 -3.82
C TRP A 74 -8.48 -10.32 -4.93
N GLY A 75 -7.99 -11.54 -4.70
CA GLY A 75 -7.21 -12.33 -5.66
C GLY A 75 -5.73 -11.96 -5.75
N PHE A 76 -5.18 -11.27 -4.74
CA PHE A 76 -3.76 -10.91 -4.70
C PHE A 76 -2.90 -11.99 -4.02
N ASN A 77 -1.76 -12.30 -4.62
CA ASN A 77 -0.77 -13.23 -4.12
C ASN A 77 0.36 -12.50 -3.38
N GLU A 78 0.68 -12.96 -2.17
CA GLU A 78 1.88 -12.48 -1.48
C GLU A 78 3.12 -12.90 -2.26
N THR A 79 4.16 -12.06 -2.28
CA THR A 79 5.41 -12.21 -3.06
C THR A 79 5.32 -11.87 -4.54
N GLU A 80 4.14 -11.97 -5.15
CA GLU A 80 3.91 -11.60 -6.56
C GLU A 80 3.29 -10.20 -6.68
N ASP A 81 2.15 -9.98 -6.02
CA ASP A 81 1.38 -8.73 -6.14
C ASP A 81 1.63 -7.76 -4.99
N TYR A 82 1.97 -8.30 -3.82
CA TYR A 82 2.30 -7.51 -2.65
C TYR A 82 3.37 -8.12 -1.77
N TRP A 83 4.12 -7.25 -1.10
CA TRP A 83 5.18 -7.62 -0.17
C TRP A 83 4.86 -7.08 1.23
N CYS A 84 4.81 -7.98 2.21
CA CYS A 84 4.84 -7.59 3.61
C CYS A 84 6.25 -7.13 3.99
N VAL A 85 6.41 -5.86 4.31
CA VAL A 85 7.70 -5.23 4.62
C VAL A 85 7.75 -4.77 6.08
N ALA A 86 8.92 -4.90 6.71
CA ALA A 86 9.17 -4.53 8.11
C ALA A 86 9.32 -3.01 8.29
#